data_AF-A0A9P7D389-F1
#
_entry.id   AF-A0A9P7D389-F1
#
_cell.length_a   1.000
_cell.length_b   1.000
_cell.length_c   1.000
_cell.angle_alpha   90.00
_cell.angle_beta   90.00
_cell.angle_gamma   90.00
#
_symmetry.space_group_name_H-M   'P 1'
#
loop_
_entity.id
_entity.type
_entity.pdbx_description
1 polymer ?
#
loop_
_entity_poly.entity_id
_entity_poly.type
_entity_poly.pdbx_seq_one_letter_code
_entity_poly.pdbx_strand_id
1 'polypeptide(L)'
;MDAPWDHTWPDLADVPALRKANSKLSVPFSKLSFSEKTMEALHSHIDTVGLDNQRFDHSAEGQCTAFKLLSSLSLHIPDEIERDVRSKYSIRSTDCKEVKGKVKNPRHIYTRCTRIYQCKKMLCIDEIAGIFDHTEACESLLQMDRDPQIGLHPEIRTYALSLVKLQVPITQLQQCCCDFAKDKFGDAPGNTHHQFILNDHETTSLYCTYFAELGVPQRSAAEENLEKWFRSSKPSPPDSALTDACLYYKHCGEDPSDRFIIIISTPEQ
;
A
#
# COMPACT_ATOMS: atom_id res chain seq x y z
N MET A 1 -28.41 -27.07 15.97
CA MET A 1 -27.08 -26.54 15.62
C MET A 1 -27.34 -25.16 15.07
N ASP A 2 -27.32 -24.20 15.98
CA ASP A 2 -28.07 -22.97 15.85
C ASP A 2 -27.07 -21.83 15.68
N ALA A 3 -27.43 -20.82 14.89
CA ALA A 3 -26.45 -19.85 14.41
C ALA A 3 -25.97 -18.96 15.59
N PRO A 4 -24.65 -18.81 15.81
CA PRO A 4 -24.09 -18.20 17.03
C PRO A 4 -24.15 -16.66 17.04
N TRP A 5 -25.17 -16.08 16.41
CA TRP A 5 -25.31 -14.64 16.15
C TRP A 5 -26.41 -13.97 16.98
N ASP A 6 -27.11 -14.72 17.84
CA ASP A 6 -28.21 -14.22 18.69
C ASP A 6 -27.65 -13.54 19.96
N HIS A 7 -26.82 -12.53 19.74
CA HIS A 7 -26.23 -11.70 20.77
C HIS A 7 -26.60 -10.24 20.51
N THR A 8 -27.36 -9.67 21.44
CA THR A 8 -27.78 -8.28 21.39
C THR A 8 -26.57 -7.35 21.47
N TRP A 9 -26.44 -6.49 20.46
CA TRP A 9 -25.45 -5.43 20.41
C TRP A 9 -25.61 -4.51 21.65
N PRO A 10 -24.52 -3.88 22.16
CA PRO A 10 -24.65 -2.81 23.15
C PRO A 10 -25.56 -1.71 22.60
N ASP A 11 -26.34 -1.07 23.48
CA ASP A 11 -27.55 -0.34 23.07
C ASP A 11 -27.24 0.93 22.26
N LEU A 12 -27.35 0.81 20.94
CA LEU A 12 -27.19 1.92 19.98
C LEU A 12 -28.35 2.93 20.03
N ALA A 13 -29.34 2.78 20.92
CA ALA A 13 -30.39 3.78 21.14
C ALA A 13 -29.84 5.15 21.62
N ASP A 14 -28.66 5.18 22.25
CA ASP A 14 -27.99 6.42 22.66
C ASP A 14 -27.37 7.20 21.47
N VAL A 15 -27.29 6.62 20.27
CA VAL A 15 -26.84 7.31 19.05
C VAL A 15 -27.96 8.23 18.52
N PRO A 16 -27.86 9.56 18.64
CA PRO A 16 -29.00 10.44 18.39
C PRO A 16 -29.18 10.70 16.90
N ALA A 17 -30.15 10.02 16.29
CA ALA A 17 -30.48 10.10 14.87
C ALA A 17 -30.33 11.52 14.26
N LEU A 18 -29.45 11.67 13.28
CA LEU A 18 -29.04 12.96 12.72
C LEU A 18 -30.15 13.68 11.91
N ARG A 19 -29.85 14.91 11.44
CA ARG A 19 -30.72 15.67 10.52
C ARG A 19 -30.47 15.21 9.08
N LYS A 20 -31.52 14.81 8.36
CA LYS A 20 -31.45 14.45 6.93
C LYS A 20 -30.89 15.62 6.11
N ALA A 21 -30.04 15.32 5.12
CA ALA A 21 -29.54 16.30 4.17
C ALA A 21 -30.63 16.71 3.15
N ASN A 22 -30.53 17.93 2.60
CA ASN A 22 -31.41 18.38 1.52
C ASN A 22 -31.06 17.65 0.21
N SER A 23 -32.00 16.86 -0.31
CA SER A 23 -31.75 15.83 -1.31
C SER A 23 -31.81 16.33 -2.76
N LYS A 24 -30.89 17.22 -3.16
CA LYS A 24 -30.52 17.39 -4.58
C LYS A 24 -29.16 16.74 -4.82
N LEU A 25 -29.17 15.54 -5.41
CA LEU A 25 -27.98 14.84 -5.88
C LEU A 25 -27.34 15.65 -7.02
N SER A 26 -26.18 16.24 -6.74
CA SER A 26 -25.27 16.75 -7.77
C SER A 26 -24.04 15.84 -7.78
N VAL A 27 -23.97 14.88 -8.70
CA VAL A 27 -22.82 13.98 -8.81
C VAL A 27 -21.56 14.82 -9.01
N PRO A 28 -20.50 14.67 -8.18
CA PRO A 28 -19.43 15.65 -8.07
C PRO A 28 -18.38 15.55 -9.20
N PHE A 29 -18.80 15.34 -10.45
CA PHE A 29 -17.94 15.28 -11.63
C PHE A 29 -17.07 16.54 -11.80
N SER A 30 -17.55 17.71 -11.35
CA SER A 30 -16.78 18.96 -11.33
C SER A 30 -15.53 18.93 -10.43
N LYS A 31 -15.37 17.92 -9.56
CA LYS A 31 -14.16 17.67 -8.77
C LYS A 31 -13.18 16.70 -9.46
N LEU A 32 -13.50 16.18 -10.65
CA LEU A 32 -12.74 15.11 -11.30
C LEU A 32 -12.13 15.61 -12.62
N SER A 33 -10.80 15.73 -12.64
CA SER A 33 -10.03 16.16 -13.82
C SER A 33 -9.99 15.07 -14.89
N PHE A 34 -11.01 15.06 -15.75
CA PHE A 34 -11.11 14.18 -16.92
C PHE A 34 -10.95 14.97 -18.22
N SER A 35 -10.47 14.30 -19.28
CA SER A 35 -10.64 14.83 -20.64
C SER A 35 -12.10 14.76 -21.05
N GLU A 36 -12.52 15.65 -21.95
CA GLU A 36 -13.88 15.71 -22.50
C GLU A 36 -14.37 14.34 -22.99
N LYS A 37 -13.58 13.69 -23.86
CA LYS A 37 -13.81 12.31 -24.33
C LYS A 37 -13.91 11.25 -23.22
N THR A 38 -13.23 11.44 -22.09
CA THR A 38 -13.36 10.54 -20.92
C THR A 38 -14.68 10.80 -20.19
N MET A 39 -15.12 12.05 -20.13
CA MET A 39 -16.38 12.46 -19.50
C MET A 39 -17.61 12.04 -20.34
N GLU A 40 -17.54 12.17 -21.66
CA GLU A 40 -18.54 11.60 -22.60
C GLU A 40 -18.68 10.09 -22.44
N ALA A 41 -17.55 9.36 -22.43
CA ALA A 41 -17.54 7.92 -22.22
C ALA A 41 -18.09 7.51 -20.83
N LEU A 42 -17.84 8.32 -19.80
CA LEU A 42 -18.36 8.10 -18.45
C LEU A 42 -19.88 8.32 -18.39
N HIS A 43 -20.41 9.38 -19.01
CA HIS A 43 -21.86 9.62 -19.11
C HIS A 43 -22.54 8.48 -19.90
N SER A 44 -22.05 8.15 -21.10
CA SER A 44 -22.60 7.06 -21.91
C SER A 44 -22.58 5.71 -21.18
N HIS A 45 -21.54 5.44 -20.38
CA HIS A 45 -21.48 4.24 -19.55
C HIS A 45 -22.52 4.26 -18.42
N ILE A 46 -22.71 5.39 -17.74
CA ILE A 46 -23.72 5.59 -16.70
C ILE A 46 -25.14 5.47 -17.26
N ASP A 47 -25.42 6.02 -18.44
CA ASP A 47 -26.72 5.92 -19.11
C ASP A 47 -27.02 4.47 -19.56
N THR A 48 -25.98 3.67 -19.81
CA THR A 48 -26.11 2.26 -20.25
C THR A 48 -26.21 1.26 -19.09
N VAL A 49 -25.45 1.48 -18.01
CA VAL A 49 -25.32 0.53 -16.87
C VAL A 49 -26.16 0.96 -15.67
N GLY A 50 -26.50 2.24 -15.56
CA GLY A 50 -27.08 2.86 -14.38
C GLY A 50 -26.05 3.18 -13.29
N LEU A 51 -26.46 4.01 -12.33
CA LEU A 51 -25.75 4.21 -11.07
C LEU A 51 -26.50 3.47 -9.96
N ASP A 52 -25.85 2.47 -9.36
CA ASP A 52 -26.37 1.87 -8.12
C ASP A 52 -26.29 2.90 -6.97
N ASN A 53 -27.44 3.24 -6.41
CA ASN A 53 -27.63 4.33 -5.45
C ASN A 53 -28.19 3.78 -4.14
N GLN A 54 -27.38 2.99 -3.43
CA GLN A 54 -27.76 2.46 -2.12
C GLN A 54 -27.71 3.56 -1.06
N ARG A 55 -28.81 3.72 -0.31
CA ARG A 55 -28.95 4.69 0.77
C ARG A 55 -29.25 3.98 2.07
N PHE A 56 -28.41 4.21 3.05
CA PHE A 56 -28.58 3.74 4.42
C PHE A 56 -29.14 4.89 5.26
N ASP A 57 -30.05 4.58 6.19
CA ASP A 57 -30.47 5.56 7.18
C ASP A 57 -29.53 5.53 8.41
N HIS A 58 -29.77 6.43 9.35
CA HIS A 58 -28.94 6.57 10.55
C HIS A 58 -29.40 5.64 11.70
N SER A 59 -30.03 4.50 11.40
CA SER A 59 -30.30 3.45 12.38
C SER A 59 -29.10 2.49 12.51
N ALA A 60 -29.03 1.75 13.61
CA ALA A 60 -28.06 0.68 13.81
C ALA A 60 -28.09 -0.37 12.68
N GLU A 61 -29.30 -0.73 12.23
CA GLU A 61 -29.49 -1.69 11.13
C GLU A 61 -29.02 -1.11 9.78
N GLY A 62 -29.31 0.16 9.51
CA GLY A 62 -28.82 0.89 8.35
C GLY A 62 -27.30 0.95 8.30
N GLN A 63 -26.66 1.32 9.41
CA GLN A 63 -25.19 1.36 9.55
C GLN A 63 -24.55 -0.02 9.40
N CYS A 64 -25.11 -1.05 10.06
CA CYS A 64 -24.66 -2.43 9.94
C CYS A 64 -24.76 -2.95 8.49
N THR A 65 -25.84 -2.60 7.78
CA THR A 65 -26.04 -2.96 6.37
C THR A 65 -25.06 -2.22 5.46
N ALA A 66 -24.79 -0.94 5.71
CA ALA A 66 -23.76 -0.17 5.02
C ALA A 66 -22.38 -0.84 5.19
N PHE A 67 -21.98 -1.16 6.42
CA PHE A 67 -20.70 -1.80 6.72
C PHE A 67 -20.55 -3.17 6.03
N LYS A 68 -21.63 -3.97 6.00
CA LYS A 68 -21.66 -5.26 5.28
C LYS A 68 -21.46 -5.10 3.77
N LEU A 69 -22.09 -4.10 3.14
CA LEU A 69 -21.87 -3.79 1.72
C LEU A 69 -20.43 -3.33 1.46
N LEU A 70 -19.91 -2.41 2.28
CA LEU A 70 -18.56 -1.87 2.10
C LEU A 70 -17.49 -2.96 2.26
N SER A 71 -17.71 -3.88 3.20
CA SER A 71 -16.87 -5.07 3.42
C SER A 71 -16.90 -6.02 2.22
N SER A 72 -18.09 -6.35 1.68
CA SER A 72 -18.21 -7.25 0.52
C SER A 72 -17.65 -6.64 -0.77
N LEU A 73 -17.71 -5.31 -0.92
CA LEU A 73 -17.04 -4.55 -1.98
C LEU A 73 -15.54 -4.31 -1.73
N SER A 74 -14.99 -4.74 -0.59
CA SER A 74 -13.58 -4.54 -0.17
C SER A 74 -13.13 -3.08 -0.15
N LEU A 75 -14.02 -2.18 0.29
CA LEU A 75 -13.77 -0.75 0.39
C LEU A 75 -13.09 -0.42 1.73
N HIS A 76 -11.99 0.36 1.67
CA HIS A 76 -11.29 0.84 2.87
C HIS A 76 -12.00 2.06 3.45
N ILE A 77 -12.03 2.16 4.77
CA ILE A 77 -12.66 3.25 5.50
C ILE A 77 -11.62 3.81 6.49
N PRO A 78 -10.96 4.95 6.23
CA PRO A 78 -9.91 5.49 7.08
C PRO A 78 -10.40 5.73 8.50
N ASP A 79 -9.51 5.53 9.47
CA ASP A 79 -9.77 5.67 10.90
C ASP A 79 -10.80 4.65 11.47
N GLU A 80 -11.48 3.89 10.60
CA GLU A 80 -12.51 2.90 10.95
C GLU A 80 -12.06 1.45 10.64
N ILE A 81 -11.19 1.26 9.62
CA ILE A 81 -10.60 -0.02 9.21
C ILE A 81 -9.20 0.23 8.60
N GLU A 82 -8.11 -0.19 9.28
CA GLU A 82 -6.74 -0.08 8.74
C GLU A 82 -6.56 -0.96 7.47
N ARG A 83 -6.36 -0.33 6.30
CA ARG A 83 -6.05 -1.03 5.03
C ARG A 83 -5.24 -0.18 4.04
N ASP A 84 -4.58 -0.86 3.10
CA ASP A 84 -3.67 -0.33 2.09
C ASP A 84 -4.32 0.68 1.11
N VAL A 85 -3.67 1.84 0.96
CA VAL A 85 -3.97 2.91 -0.02
C VAL A 85 -3.93 2.45 -1.48
N ARG A 86 -3.35 1.28 -1.78
CA ARG A 86 -3.30 0.66 -3.12
C ARG A 86 -4.53 -0.17 -3.47
N SER A 87 -5.57 -0.16 -2.63
CA SER A 87 -6.88 -0.75 -2.95
C SER A 87 -7.35 -0.37 -4.35
N LYS A 88 -8.12 -1.26 -4.99
CA LYS A 88 -8.75 -1.02 -6.29
C LYS A 88 -9.59 0.26 -6.31
N TYR A 89 -10.06 0.71 -5.14
CA TYR A 89 -10.80 1.96 -4.90
C TYR A 89 -9.96 2.91 -4.03
N SER A 90 -9.36 3.93 -4.64
CA SER A 90 -8.64 4.97 -3.89
C SER A 90 -9.59 6.09 -3.47
N ILE A 91 -9.43 6.58 -2.24
CA ILE A 91 -10.15 7.77 -1.77
C ILE A 91 -9.57 8.99 -2.48
N ARG A 92 -10.45 9.77 -3.12
CA ARG A 92 -10.10 10.99 -3.86
C ARG A 92 -10.36 12.27 -3.10
N SER A 93 -11.39 12.27 -2.25
CA SER A 93 -11.83 13.43 -1.49
C SER A 93 -12.54 12.95 -0.24
N THR A 94 -12.24 13.59 0.88
CA THR A 94 -13.03 13.52 2.10
C THR A 94 -13.55 14.93 2.38
N ASP A 95 -14.86 15.09 2.53
CA ASP A 95 -15.51 16.34 2.91
C ASP A 95 -16.10 16.18 4.31
N CYS A 96 -15.45 16.77 5.31
CA CYS A 96 -15.88 16.72 6.71
C CYS A 96 -16.69 17.97 7.06
N LYS A 97 -17.88 17.79 7.65
CA LYS A 97 -18.72 18.90 8.13
C LYS A 97 -19.29 18.59 9.51
N GLU A 98 -19.16 19.54 10.42
CA GLU A 98 -19.86 19.51 11.70
C GLU A 98 -21.38 19.47 11.49
N VAL A 99 -22.04 18.52 12.14
CA VAL A 99 -23.50 18.41 12.22
C VAL A 99 -23.91 18.32 13.69
N LYS A 100 -24.79 19.23 14.10
CA LYS A 100 -25.30 19.25 15.49
C LYS A 100 -26.37 18.18 15.66
N GLY A 101 -26.35 17.48 16.79
CA GLY A 101 -27.36 16.49 17.15
C GLY A 101 -28.80 17.04 17.12
N LYS A 102 -29.80 16.15 17.11
CA LYS A 102 -31.21 16.56 17.26
C LYS A 102 -31.45 17.24 18.61
N VAL A 103 -32.54 18.00 18.67
CA VAL A 103 -32.86 19.01 19.72
C VAL A 103 -32.74 18.49 21.17
N LYS A 104 -32.89 17.18 21.41
CA LYS A 104 -32.70 16.58 22.74
C LYS A 104 -31.27 16.67 23.28
N ASN A 105 -30.24 16.76 22.43
CA ASN A 105 -28.85 16.79 22.88
C ASN A 105 -27.96 17.73 22.03
N PRO A 106 -28.22 19.05 22.05
CA PRO A 106 -27.65 20.02 21.11
C PRO A 106 -26.20 20.42 21.41
N ARG A 107 -25.60 19.90 22.49
CA ARG A 107 -24.20 20.11 22.86
C ARG A 107 -23.25 19.17 22.11
N HIS A 108 -23.73 18.01 21.65
CA HIS A 108 -22.91 17.10 20.85
C HIS A 108 -22.83 17.58 19.40
N ILE A 109 -21.59 17.89 19.01
CA ILE A 109 -21.16 18.16 17.64
C ILE A 109 -20.62 16.84 17.09
N TYR A 110 -21.17 16.37 15.98
CA TYR A 110 -20.71 15.18 15.28
C TYR A 110 -20.03 15.61 13.98
N THR A 111 -18.98 14.91 13.55
CA THR A 111 -18.36 15.13 12.25
C THR A 111 -18.98 14.19 11.24
N ARG A 112 -19.73 14.70 10.26
CA ARG A 112 -20.15 13.89 9.11
C ARG A 112 -19.07 13.95 8.03
N CYS A 113 -18.58 12.78 7.63
CA CYS A 113 -17.55 12.61 6.60
C CYS A 113 -18.17 12.05 5.31
N THR A 114 -18.11 12.80 4.21
CA THR A 114 -18.46 12.28 2.88
C THR A 114 -17.17 11.89 2.14
N ARG A 115 -16.97 10.60 1.87
CA ARG A 115 -15.76 10.04 1.24
C ARG A 115 -16.07 9.58 -0.19
N ILE A 116 -15.31 10.09 -1.18
CA ILE A 116 -15.46 9.76 -2.62
C ILE A 116 -14.39 8.75 -3.03
N TYR A 117 -14.80 7.64 -3.64
CA TYR A 117 -13.94 6.54 -4.07
C TYR A 117 -13.83 6.44 -5.60
N GLN A 118 -12.61 6.30 -6.15
CA GLN A 118 -12.40 6.04 -7.58
C GLN A 118 -11.72 4.69 -7.81
N CYS A 119 -12.23 3.90 -8.75
CA CYS A 119 -11.64 2.64 -9.18
C CYS A 119 -11.10 2.71 -10.62
N LYS A 120 -10.06 1.91 -10.91
CA LYS A 120 -9.40 1.83 -12.23
C LYS A 120 -10.31 1.44 -13.42
N LYS A 121 -11.57 1.07 -13.19
CA LYS A 121 -12.58 0.80 -14.25
C LYS A 121 -13.97 1.41 -14.00
N MET A 122 -14.23 2.07 -12.87
CA MET A 122 -15.52 2.74 -12.60
C MET A 122 -15.43 3.70 -11.40
N LEU A 123 -16.40 4.61 -11.28
CA LEU A 123 -16.66 5.45 -10.11
C LEU A 123 -18.01 5.06 -9.51
N CYS A 124 -18.09 4.85 -8.19
CA CYS A 124 -19.38 4.84 -7.47
C CYS A 124 -19.17 5.01 -5.95
N ILE A 125 -20.31 5.24 -5.27
CA ILE A 125 -20.53 5.48 -3.82
C ILE A 125 -20.33 6.94 -3.39
N ASP A 126 -21.41 7.50 -2.83
CA ASP A 126 -21.62 8.95 -2.63
C ASP A 126 -21.93 9.32 -1.15
N GLU A 127 -22.35 8.38 -0.29
CA GLU A 127 -22.45 8.60 1.17
C GLU A 127 -22.22 7.31 1.98
N ILE A 128 -21.52 7.44 3.12
CA ILE A 128 -21.31 6.42 4.17
C ILE A 128 -21.36 7.17 5.50
N ALA A 129 -21.95 6.59 6.55
CA ALA A 129 -21.89 7.13 7.91
C ALA A 129 -22.03 6.02 8.95
N GLY A 130 -21.18 6.00 9.97
CA GLY A 130 -21.22 5.06 11.10
C GLY A 130 -20.84 5.73 12.43
N ILE A 131 -20.45 4.87 13.37
CA ILE A 131 -19.56 5.15 14.51
C ILE A 131 -18.57 3.96 14.55
N PHE A 132 -17.32 4.21 14.94
CA PHE A 132 -16.18 3.40 14.52
C PHE A 132 -15.48 2.58 15.62
N ASP A 133 -15.95 2.63 16.87
CA ASP A 133 -15.29 1.96 17.98
C ASP A 133 -15.48 0.43 17.96
N HIS A 134 -14.37 -0.31 17.99
CA HIS A 134 -14.36 -1.79 17.96
C HIS A 134 -14.48 -2.42 19.35
N THR A 135 -14.76 -3.72 19.40
CA THR A 135 -14.80 -4.51 20.65
C THR A 135 -13.67 -5.52 20.70
N GLU A 136 -13.19 -5.83 21.90
CA GLU A 136 -12.10 -6.78 22.21
C GLU A 136 -12.29 -8.17 21.56
N ALA A 137 -13.55 -8.62 21.41
CA ALA A 137 -13.89 -9.85 20.69
C ALA A 137 -13.60 -9.78 19.17
N CYS A 138 -13.70 -8.60 18.56
CA CYS A 138 -13.43 -8.38 17.13
C CYS A 138 -11.93 -8.48 16.81
N GLU A 139 -11.09 -7.92 17.68
CA GLU A 139 -9.63 -8.00 17.58
C GLU A 139 -9.13 -9.45 17.63
N SER A 140 -9.76 -10.27 18.48
CA SER A 140 -9.38 -11.69 18.70
C SER A 140 -9.55 -12.62 17.49
N LEU A 141 -10.21 -12.17 16.41
CA LEU A 141 -10.56 -12.99 15.23
C LEU A 141 -9.70 -12.66 13.99
N LEU A 142 -8.79 -11.69 14.07
CA LEU A 142 -7.99 -11.21 12.93
C LEU A 142 -6.66 -11.98 12.78
N GLN A 143 -6.71 -13.29 12.51
CA GLN A 143 -5.51 -14.02 12.10
C GLN A 143 -5.14 -13.64 10.65
N MET A 144 -4.02 -12.94 10.48
CA MET A 144 -3.57 -12.46 9.17
C MET A 144 -2.91 -13.57 8.35
N ASP A 145 -3.22 -13.61 7.05
CA ASP A 145 -2.62 -14.54 6.08
C ASP A 145 -1.12 -14.22 5.83
N ARG A 146 -0.72 -12.95 6.05
CA ARG A 146 0.66 -12.43 6.06
C ARG A 146 0.74 -11.18 6.93
N ASP A 147 1.83 -11.02 7.66
CA ASP A 147 2.11 -9.80 8.43
C ASP A 147 2.30 -8.57 7.53
N PRO A 148 1.94 -7.36 8.01
CA PRO A 148 2.24 -6.11 7.30
C PRO A 148 3.75 -5.90 7.18
N GLN A 149 4.20 -5.29 6.09
CA GLN A 149 5.61 -4.94 5.90
C GLN A 149 6.00 -3.74 6.77
N ILE A 150 6.21 -3.99 8.05
CA ILE A 150 6.90 -3.08 8.97
C ILE A 150 8.36 -2.97 8.48
N GLY A 151 8.87 -1.74 8.34
CA GLY A 151 10.23 -1.53 7.85
C GLY A 151 11.29 -1.76 8.92
N LEU A 152 12.47 -2.25 8.52
CA LEU A 152 13.66 -2.31 9.38
C LEU A 152 13.96 -0.95 10.02
N HIS A 153 14.29 -0.98 11.31
CA HIS A 153 14.67 0.23 12.06
C HIS A 153 15.84 0.97 11.40
N PRO A 154 15.79 2.32 11.26
CA PRO A 154 16.74 3.06 10.44
C PRO A 154 18.21 2.79 10.78
N GLU A 155 18.55 2.66 12.05
CA GLU A 155 19.92 2.41 12.50
C GLU A 155 20.42 1.01 12.14
N ILE A 156 19.54 0.00 12.18
CA ILE A 156 19.87 -1.38 11.78
C ILE A 156 19.98 -1.43 10.25
N ARG A 157 19.15 -0.69 9.52
CA ARG A 157 19.30 -0.51 8.07
C ARG A 157 20.62 0.16 7.69
N THR A 158 21.04 1.21 8.40
CA THR A 158 22.34 1.87 8.19
C THR A 158 23.50 0.92 8.48
N TYR A 159 23.42 0.14 9.57
CA TYR A 159 24.42 -0.87 9.89
C TYR A 159 24.49 -1.98 8.81
N ALA A 160 23.34 -2.52 8.38
CA ALA A 160 23.27 -3.53 7.34
C ALA A 160 23.83 -3.04 5.99
N LEU A 161 23.57 -1.77 5.61
CA LEU A 161 24.20 -1.16 4.43
C LEU A 161 25.72 -1.05 4.56
N SER A 162 26.27 -0.86 5.77
CA SER A 162 27.72 -0.85 5.98
C SER A 162 28.34 -2.25 5.80
N LEU A 163 27.65 -3.30 6.24
CA LEU A 163 28.08 -4.70 6.04
C LEU A 163 28.01 -5.12 4.56
N VAL A 164 26.97 -4.69 3.83
CA VAL A 164 26.88 -4.89 2.36
C VAL A 164 28.03 -4.19 1.63
N LYS A 165 28.41 -2.98 2.04
CA LYS A 165 29.57 -2.25 1.50
C LYS A 165 30.90 -2.94 1.80
N LEU A 166 30.99 -3.66 2.91
CA LEU A 166 32.12 -4.53 3.28
C LEU A 166 32.06 -5.93 2.64
N GLN A 167 31.12 -6.17 1.71
CA GLN A 167 30.93 -7.44 1.00
C GLN A 167 30.67 -8.66 1.92
N VAL A 168 30.10 -8.43 3.11
CA VAL A 168 29.75 -9.50 4.06
C VAL A 168 28.72 -10.45 3.42
N PRO A 169 28.94 -11.79 3.43
CA PRO A 169 28.00 -12.76 2.87
C PRO A 169 26.60 -12.63 3.47
N ILE A 170 25.55 -12.84 2.66
CA ILE A 170 24.13 -12.69 3.11
C ILE A 170 23.82 -13.57 4.33
N THR A 171 24.38 -14.78 4.38
CA THR A 171 24.26 -15.73 5.50
C THR A 171 24.88 -15.23 6.81
N GLN A 172 25.84 -14.30 6.74
CA GLN A 172 26.43 -13.63 7.91
C GLN A 172 25.75 -12.28 8.17
N LEU A 173 25.29 -11.57 7.13
CA LEU A 173 24.60 -10.28 7.22
C LEU A 173 23.43 -10.31 8.20
N GLN A 174 22.56 -11.32 8.10
CA GLN A 174 21.41 -11.48 9.01
C GLN A 174 21.84 -11.72 10.47
N GLN A 175 22.87 -12.55 10.69
CA GLN A 175 23.40 -12.83 12.02
C GLN A 175 24.01 -11.56 12.65
N CYS A 176 24.89 -10.87 11.94
CA CYS A 176 25.50 -9.62 12.42
C CYS A 176 24.45 -8.54 12.72
N CYS A 177 23.39 -8.43 11.91
CA CYS A 177 22.29 -7.49 12.19
C CYS A 177 21.47 -7.90 13.43
N CYS A 178 21.28 -9.19 13.67
CA CYS A 178 20.62 -9.71 14.88
C CYS A 178 21.45 -9.43 16.14
N ASP A 179 22.76 -9.64 16.09
CA ASP A 179 23.64 -9.38 17.24
C ASP A 179 23.74 -7.88 17.54
N PHE A 180 23.84 -7.02 16.51
CA PHE A 180 23.76 -5.56 16.65
C PHE A 180 22.40 -5.08 17.18
N ALA A 181 21.31 -5.71 16.76
CA ALA A 181 19.98 -5.41 17.27
C ALA A 181 19.86 -5.73 18.78
N LYS A 182 20.41 -6.87 19.21
CA LYS A 182 20.40 -7.30 20.62
C LYS A 182 21.24 -6.42 21.54
N ASP A 183 22.45 -6.07 21.12
CA ASP A 183 23.32 -5.15 21.87
C ASP A 183 22.64 -3.78 22.10
N LYS A 184 21.90 -3.31 21.10
CA LYS A 184 21.34 -1.96 21.08
C LYS A 184 19.90 -1.82 21.57
N PHE A 185 19.07 -2.85 21.39
CA PHE A 185 17.63 -2.82 21.68
C PHE A 185 17.15 -4.00 22.56
N GLY A 186 18.04 -4.92 22.95
CA GLY A 186 17.70 -6.16 23.65
C GLY A 186 17.04 -7.20 22.72
N ASP A 187 16.55 -8.30 23.30
CA ASP A 187 15.88 -9.39 22.56
C ASP A 187 14.46 -9.04 22.03
N ALA A 188 14.13 -7.76 21.87
CA ALA A 188 12.87 -7.32 21.29
C ALA A 188 12.87 -7.55 19.75
N PRO A 189 11.77 -8.03 19.15
CA PRO A 189 11.69 -8.19 17.69
C PRO A 189 11.47 -6.87 16.92
N GLY A 190 11.08 -5.80 17.62
CA GLY A 190 10.74 -4.50 17.03
C GLY A 190 10.15 -3.52 18.05
N ASN A 191 9.62 -2.41 17.54
CA ASN A 191 8.81 -1.42 18.27
C ASN A 191 7.54 -1.06 17.45
N THR A 192 6.73 -0.14 17.96
CA THR A 192 5.45 0.32 17.37
C THR A 192 5.52 0.76 15.90
N HIS A 193 6.72 1.01 15.34
CA HIS A 193 6.89 1.56 13.99
C HIS A 193 7.91 0.78 13.13
N HIS A 194 8.75 -0.07 13.72
CA HIS A 194 9.88 -0.70 13.04
C HIS A 194 10.18 -2.11 13.56
N GLN A 195 10.64 -2.99 12.68
CA GLN A 195 11.19 -4.29 13.05
C GLN A 195 12.71 -4.20 13.29
N PHE A 196 13.24 -5.06 14.16
CA PHE A 196 14.67 -5.15 14.45
C PHE A 196 15.35 -6.34 13.78
N ILE A 197 14.57 -7.28 13.24
CA ILE A 197 15.04 -8.47 12.53
C ILE A 197 15.13 -8.16 11.03
N LEU A 198 16.29 -8.42 10.40
CA LEU A 198 16.50 -8.25 8.97
C LEU A 198 15.88 -9.41 8.18
N ASN A 199 14.74 -9.16 7.53
CA ASN A 199 14.04 -10.17 6.75
C ASN A 199 14.61 -10.35 5.33
N ASP A 200 14.41 -11.54 4.73
CA ASP A 200 14.95 -11.88 3.40
C ASP A 200 14.62 -10.85 2.31
N HIS A 201 13.38 -10.35 2.31
CA HIS A 201 12.91 -9.35 1.34
C HIS A 201 13.60 -7.98 1.51
N GLU A 202 14.11 -7.68 2.70
CA GLU A 202 14.86 -6.46 2.98
C GLU A 202 16.31 -6.55 2.51
N THR A 203 16.90 -7.75 2.46
CA THR A 203 18.24 -7.94 1.86
C THR A 203 18.26 -7.47 0.40
N THR A 204 17.19 -7.76 -0.35
CA THR A 204 17.00 -7.26 -1.72
C THR A 204 16.91 -5.73 -1.74
N SER A 205 16.18 -5.12 -0.79
CA SER A 205 16.10 -3.66 -0.66
C SER A 205 17.45 -3.01 -0.32
N LEU A 206 18.27 -3.66 0.51
CA LEU A 206 19.63 -3.22 0.85
C LEU A 206 20.54 -3.26 -0.38
N TYR A 207 20.57 -4.36 -1.13
CA TYR A 207 21.34 -4.44 -2.39
C TYR A 207 20.87 -3.40 -3.41
N CYS A 208 19.56 -3.24 -3.61
CA CYS A 208 19.03 -2.21 -4.51
C CYS A 208 19.39 -0.78 -4.05
N THR A 209 19.46 -0.54 -2.75
CA THR A 209 19.93 0.75 -2.19
C THR A 209 21.41 0.96 -2.50
N TYR A 210 22.26 -0.03 -2.20
CA TYR A 210 23.72 0.04 -2.45
C TYR A 210 24.06 0.19 -3.94
N PHE A 211 23.46 -0.62 -4.81
CA PHE A 211 23.69 -0.51 -6.26
C PHE A 211 23.16 0.81 -6.85
N ALA A 212 22.11 1.40 -6.27
CA ALA A 212 21.67 2.75 -6.65
C ALA A 212 22.68 3.84 -6.25
N GLU A 213 23.37 3.72 -5.11
CA GLU A 213 24.49 4.60 -4.74
C GLU A 213 25.67 4.48 -5.72
N LEU A 214 25.92 3.27 -6.25
CA LEU A 214 26.89 3.02 -7.34
C LEU A 214 26.38 3.46 -8.73
N GLY A 215 25.24 4.15 -8.83
CA GLY A 215 24.68 4.64 -10.10
C GLY A 215 24.10 3.56 -11.01
N VAL A 216 23.94 2.32 -10.52
CA VAL A 216 23.30 1.23 -11.26
C VAL A 216 21.78 1.41 -11.25
N PRO A 217 21.10 1.56 -12.40
CA PRO A 217 19.66 1.76 -12.42
C PRO A 217 18.90 0.49 -12.00
N GLN A 218 18.02 0.64 -11.00
CA GLN A 218 17.25 -0.46 -10.38
C GLN A 218 15.91 -0.76 -11.09
N ARG A 219 15.73 -0.30 -12.33
CA ARG A 219 14.47 -0.42 -13.10
C ARG A 219 14.66 -0.82 -14.57
N SER A 220 15.91 -0.92 -15.01
CA SER A 220 16.29 -1.57 -16.27
C SER A 220 16.38 -3.08 -16.05
N ALA A 221 16.30 -3.84 -17.14
CA ALA A 221 16.61 -5.27 -17.12
C ALA A 221 18.12 -5.50 -16.90
N ALA A 222 18.51 -6.72 -16.50
CA ALA A 222 19.91 -7.03 -16.21
C ALA A 222 20.78 -6.93 -17.46
N GLU A 223 20.26 -7.41 -18.58
CA GLU A 223 20.81 -7.33 -19.93
C GLU A 223 21.01 -5.87 -20.39
N GLU A 224 20.09 -4.94 -20.11
CA GLU A 224 20.24 -3.52 -20.44
C GLU A 224 21.39 -2.86 -19.67
N ASN A 225 21.59 -3.27 -18.42
CA ASN A 225 22.69 -2.79 -17.58
C ASN A 225 24.04 -3.35 -18.06
N LEU A 226 24.14 -4.66 -18.31
CA LEU A 226 25.35 -5.29 -18.87
C LEU A 226 25.71 -4.68 -20.23
N GLU A 227 24.73 -4.49 -21.11
CA GLU A 227 24.87 -3.86 -22.42
C GLU A 227 25.36 -2.41 -22.30
N LYS A 228 24.86 -1.63 -21.33
CA LYS A 228 25.38 -0.29 -21.04
C LYS A 228 26.83 -0.31 -20.52
N TRP A 229 27.23 -1.35 -19.79
CA TRP A 229 28.57 -1.47 -19.21
C TRP A 229 29.62 -1.85 -20.25
N PHE A 230 29.34 -2.85 -21.10
CA PHE A 230 30.33 -3.49 -21.99
C PHE A 230 30.21 -3.11 -23.48
N ARG A 231 29.35 -2.13 -23.83
CA ARG A 231 29.22 -1.59 -25.19
C ARG A 231 30.55 -1.05 -25.74
N SER A 232 31.02 -1.65 -26.83
CA SER A 232 32.28 -1.30 -27.49
C SER A 232 32.41 0.16 -27.96
N SER A 233 31.30 0.85 -28.21
CA SER A 233 31.28 2.25 -28.67
C SER A 233 31.39 3.28 -27.54
N LYS A 234 30.94 2.93 -26.32
CA LYS A 234 31.00 3.78 -25.12
C LYS A 234 30.72 2.93 -23.87
N PRO A 235 31.70 2.19 -23.33
CA PRO A 235 31.51 1.44 -22.10
C PRO A 235 31.25 2.40 -20.94
N SER A 236 30.41 1.98 -20.00
CA SER A 236 30.01 2.76 -18.83
C SER A 236 29.75 1.86 -17.60
N PRO A 237 30.71 0.98 -17.22
CA PRO A 237 30.57 0.14 -16.04
C PRO A 237 30.56 0.96 -14.73
N PRO A 238 30.06 0.40 -13.62
CA PRO A 238 30.12 1.04 -12.30
C PRO A 238 31.53 1.06 -11.70
N ASP A 239 32.44 0.23 -12.20
CA ASP A 239 33.85 0.16 -11.83
C ASP A 239 34.69 0.06 -13.10
N SER A 240 35.77 0.84 -13.21
CA SER A 240 36.73 0.78 -14.31
C SER A 240 37.35 -0.61 -14.49
N ALA A 241 37.61 -1.34 -13.41
CA ALA A 241 38.27 -2.66 -13.44
C ALA A 241 37.47 -3.72 -14.21
N LEU A 242 36.14 -3.56 -14.32
CA LEU A 242 35.30 -4.42 -15.16
C LEU A 242 35.63 -4.26 -16.65
N THR A 243 36.10 -3.08 -17.08
CA THR A 243 36.55 -2.85 -18.47
C THR A 243 37.81 -3.67 -18.75
N ASP A 244 38.80 -3.59 -17.87
CA ASP A 244 40.11 -4.21 -18.03
C ASP A 244 40.04 -5.75 -17.91
N ALA A 245 39.11 -6.25 -17.08
CA ALA A 245 38.87 -7.67 -16.91
C ALA A 245 37.99 -8.30 -18.03
N CYS A 246 37.29 -7.51 -18.86
CA CYS A 246 36.37 -8.02 -19.87
C CYS A 246 37.10 -8.42 -21.17
N LEU A 247 37.47 -9.70 -21.28
CA LEU A 247 38.14 -10.26 -22.46
C LEU A 247 37.23 -10.34 -23.70
N TYR A 248 35.93 -10.54 -23.51
CA TYR A 248 34.95 -10.66 -24.60
C TYR A 248 33.54 -10.32 -24.11
N TYR A 249 32.79 -9.60 -24.95
CA TYR A 249 31.36 -9.36 -24.75
C TYR A 249 30.60 -9.50 -26.07
N LYS A 250 29.49 -10.25 -26.04
CA LYS A 250 28.49 -10.32 -27.10
C LYS A 250 27.12 -9.92 -26.52
N HIS A 251 26.52 -8.89 -27.11
CA HIS A 251 25.12 -8.54 -26.87
C HIS A 251 24.17 -9.68 -27.23
N CYS A 252 23.00 -9.70 -26.59
CA CYS A 252 21.88 -10.53 -27.03
C CYS A 252 21.24 -9.87 -28.27
N GLY A 253 21.12 -10.59 -29.37
CA GLY A 253 20.43 -10.11 -30.57
C GLY A 253 18.90 -10.07 -30.43
N GLU A 254 18.21 -9.75 -31.52
CA GLU A 254 16.74 -9.73 -31.59
C GLU A 254 16.09 -11.13 -31.60
N ASP A 255 16.88 -12.19 -31.78
CA ASP A 255 16.42 -13.58 -31.74
C ASP A 255 16.22 -14.04 -30.28
N PRO A 256 15.03 -14.52 -29.87
CA PRO A 256 14.75 -14.94 -28.49
C PRO A 256 15.48 -16.23 -28.06
N SER A 257 16.20 -16.89 -28.97
CA SER A 257 17.12 -18.00 -28.65
C SER A 257 18.57 -17.55 -28.48
N ASP A 258 18.90 -16.31 -28.85
CA ASP A 258 20.23 -15.75 -28.66
C ASP A 258 20.54 -15.54 -27.18
N ARG A 259 21.83 -15.47 -26.83
CA ARG A 259 22.28 -15.32 -25.45
C ARG A 259 23.36 -14.25 -25.39
N PHE A 260 23.32 -13.42 -24.34
CA PHE A 260 24.47 -12.61 -23.98
C PHE A 260 25.63 -13.55 -23.62
N ILE A 261 26.85 -13.18 -24.02
CA ILE A 261 28.07 -13.90 -23.65
C ILE A 261 29.04 -12.88 -23.10
N ILE A 262 29.58 -13.13 -21.92
CA ILE A 262 30.64 -12.31 -21.33
C ILE A 262 31.74 -13.23 -20.80
N ILE A 263 32.99 -12.85 -21.05
CA ILE A 263 34.18 -13.53 -20.53
C ILE A 263 34.96 -12.49 -19.71
N ILE A 264 34.95 -12.67 -18.40
CA ILE A 264 35.69 -11.84 -17.44
C ILE A 264 36.87 -12.66 -16.92
N SER A 265 38.06 -12.05 -16.88
CA SER A 265 39.28 -12.62 -16.31
C SER A 265 39.76 -11.75 -15.15
N THR A 266 39.57 -12.23 -13.92
CA THR A 266 40.19 -11.66 -12.73
C THR A 266 41.66 -12.11 -12.64
N PRO A 267 42.57 -11.29 -12.08
CA PRO A 267 43.97 -11.68 -11.90
C PRO A 267 44.19 -12.73 -10.79
N GLU A 268 43.15 -13.05 -10.02
CA GLU A 268 43.14 -14.07 -8.98
C GLU A 268 42.27 -15.27 -9.43
N GLN A 269 42.91 -16.44 -9.54
CA GLN A 269 42.35 -17.80 -9.67
C GLN A 269 43.32 -18.80 -9.03
#